data_AF-A0A6P0HHB0-F1
#
_entry.id   AF-A0A6P0HHB0-F1
#
_cell.length_a   1.000
_cell.length_b   1.000
_cell.length_c   1.000
_cell.angle_alpha   90.00
_cell.angle_beta   90.00
_cell.angle_gamma   90.00
#
_symmetry.space_group_name_H-M   'P 1'
#
loop_
_entity.id
_entity.type
_entity.pdbx_description
1 polymer ?
#
loop_
_entity_poly.entity_id
_entity_poly.type
_entity_poly.pdbx_seq_one_letter_code
_entity_poly.pdbx_strand_id
1 'polypeptide(L)'
;MSQIPGDGPEHQAPQRSPYAPPTPQTYAAGTFFPPGSVPPAKKPWFKRKLVWGIAAVVLVGGAAAGGSGTGNSGKDDDEKPVAAEASSPSPDASPVDVETPAASESPAQAAAPEPAPEPEPEPEPELTVGQENAVRSAESYLDFAPFSRSGLIDQLEFEGYETAEAEYAVDNIDVDWNDEAAEAAEGYLDMMGFSRSGLIEQLQFEGYTAEQAAFGVAEAGL
;
A
#
# COMPACT_ATOMS: atom_id res chain seq x y z
N MET A 1 -9.82 -46.45 81.25
CA MET A 1 -10.49 -45.20 81.66
C MET A 1 -9.52 -44.04 81.49
N SER A 2 -9.85 -43.06 80.65
CA SER A 2 -9.71 -41.62 80.92
C SER A 2 -10.28 -40.84 79.74
N GLN A 3 -11.18 -39.92 80.08
CA GLN A 3 -12.01 -39.07 79.22
C GLN A 3 -11.34 -37.69 78.99
N ILE A 4 -11.44 -37.17 77.74
CA ILE A 4 -11.98 -35.84 77.31
C ILE A 4 -11.22 -34.56 77.76
N PRO A 5 -11.30 -33.38 77.06
CA PRO A 5 -11.33 -33.04 75.62
C PRO A 5 -10.28 -31.94 75.27
N GLY A 6 -10.21 -31.52 74.00
CA GLY A 6 -9.47 -30.32 73.60
C GLY A 6 -9.82 -29.88 72.19
N ASP A 7 -11.08 -29.47 72.02
CA ASP A 7 -11.63 -28.79 70.87
C ASP A 7 -10.87 -27.48 70.62
N GLY A 8 -10.20 -27.37 69.47
CA GLY A 8 -9.41 -26.20 69.07
C GLY A 8 -10.05 -25.56 67.82
N PRO A 9 -10.18 -24.22 67.77
CA PRO A 9 -11.07 -23.55 66.85
C PRO A 9 -10.62 -23.66 65.39
N GLU A 10 -11.62 -24.05 64.62
CA GLU A 10 -11.71 -24.23 63.19
C GLU A 10 -11.19 -22.98 62.46
N HIS A 11 -10.13 -23.14 61.67
CA HIS A 11 -9.63 -22.10 60.78
C HIS A 11 -10.70 -21.79 59.73
N GLN A 12 -11.41 -20.69 59.97
CA GLN A 12 -12.33 -20.08 59.04
C GLN A 12 -11.57 -19.71 57.75
N ALA A 13 -11.86 -20.42 56.67
CA ALA A 13 -11.47 -20.02 55.32
C ALA A 13 -11.99 -18.61 55.02
N PRO A 14 -11.25 -17.75 54.30
CA PRO A 14 -11.77 -16.45 53.92
C PRO A 14 -12.95 -16.63 52.96
N GLN A 15 -14.14 -16.30 53.46
CA GLN A 15 -15.37 -16.18 52.69
C GLN A 15 -15.13 -15.26 51.48
N ARG A 16 -15.09 -15.84 50.27
CA ARG A 16 -15.28 -15.07 49.04
C ARG A 16 -16.78 -14.91 48.81
N SER A 17 -17.29 -13.69 48.93
CA SER A 17 -18.56 -13.29 48.34
C SER A 17 -18.73 -11.77 48.35
N PRO A 18 -19.53 -11.19 47.46
CA PRO A 18 -19.57 -11.38 46.02
C PRO A 18 -19.31 -10.05 45.28
N TYR A 19 -18.91 -10.15 44.02
CA TYR A 19 -18.82 -9.01 43.10
C TYR A 19 -20.17 -8.27 43.03
N ALA A 20 -20.18 -7.00 43.41
CA ALA A 20 -21.31 -6.10 43.18
C ALA A 20 -21.23 -5.57 41.74
N PRO A 21 -22.27 -5.73 40.91
CA PRO A 21 -22.27 -5.10 39.60
C PRO A 21 -22.35 -3.56 39.77
N PRO A 22 -21.70 -2.77 38.89
CA PRO A 22 -21.86 -1.33 38.92
C PRO A 22 -23.31 -0.95 38.59
N THR A 23 -23.83 0.04 39.30
CA THR A 23 -25.16 0.64 39.05
C THR A 23 -25.24 1.23 37.64
N PRO A 24 -26.39 1.16 36.95
CA PRO A 24 -26.57 1.88 35.69
C PRO A 24 -26.54 3.39 35.96
N GLN A 25 -25.53 4.08 35.45
CA GLN A 25 -25.52 5.53 35.35
C GLN A 25 -26.67 5.95 34.43
N THR A 26 -27.62 6.68 34.99
CA THR A 26 -28.73 7.30 34.26
C THR A 26 -28.18 8.30 33.26
N TYR A 27 -28.42 8.04 31.98
CA TYR A 27 -28.16 8.94 30.87
C TYR A 27 -29.08 10.16 31.01
N ALA A 28 -28.52 11.29 31.42
CA ALA A 28 -29.18 12.58 31.30
C ALA A 28 -28.84 13.15 29.92
N ALA A 29 -29.88 13.37 29.12
CA ALA A 29 -29.84 14.04 27.84
C ALA A 29 -29.20 15.43 27.95
N GLY A 30 -28.26 15.72 27.07
CA GLY A 30 -27.61 17.02 26.92
C GLY A 30 -27.13 17.21 25.49
N THR A 31 -28.04 17.59 24.60
CA THR A 31 -27.74 18.05 23.24
C THR A 31 -27.14 19.45 23.30
N PHE A 32 -25.85 19.60 22.96
CA PHE A 32 -25.31 20.83 22.39
C PHE A 32 -23.96 20.55 21.72
N PHE A 33 -23.96 20.40 20.39
CA PHE A 33 -22.74 20.44 19.57
C PHE A 33 -22.76 21.73 18.74
N PRO A 34 -21.77 22.62 18.86
CA PRO A 34 -21.68 23.84 18.06
C PRO A 34 -21.27 23.52 16.60
N PRO A 35 -21.70 24.32 15.60
CA PRO A 35 -21.27 24.15 14.23
C PRO A 35 -19.87 24.74 14.01
N GLY A 36 -19.00 23.99 13.32
CA GLY A 36 -17.79 24.52 12.68
C GLY A 36 -16.49 24.25 13.41
N SER A 37 -15.85 23.13 13.07
CA SER A 37 -14.40 22.96 13.13
C SER A 37 -14.01 21.89 12.13
N VAL A 38 -13.78 22.31 10.89
CA VAL A 38 -13.16 21.48 9.86
C VAL A 38 -11.69 21.33 10.24
N PRO A 39 -11.14 20.12 10.47
CA PRO A 39 -9.72 19.98 10.72
C PRO A 39 -8.93 20.36 9.45
N PRO A 40 -7.77 21.03 9.55
CA PRO A 40 -6.97 21.33 8.37
C PRO A 40 -6.47 20.03 7.73
N ALA A 41 -6.65 19.92 6.42
CA ALA A 41 -6.13 18.82 5.61
C ALA A 41 -4.62 18.67 5.82
N LYS A 42 -4.19 17.56 6.42
CA LYS A 42 -2.78 17.20 6.51
C LYS A 42 -2.32 16.75 5.12
N LYS A 43 -1.45 17.54 4.50
CA LYS A 43 -0.82 17.26 3.19
C LYS A 43 -0.15 15.88 3.23
N PRO A 44 -0.29 15.03 2.19
CA PRO A 44 0.24 13.66 2.24
C PRO A 44 1.77 13.70 2.22
N TRP A 45 2.36 13.49 3.40
CA TRP A 45 3.79 13.38 3.61
C TRP A 45 4.41 12.11 2.99
N PHE A 46 3.58 11.23 2.42
CA PHE A 46 3.96 9.94 1.85
C PHE A 46 4.51 9.98 0.42
N LYS A 47 4.48 11.10 -0.30
CA LYS A 47 4.95 11.14 -1.69
C LYS A 47 6.48 11.09 -1.89
N ARG A 48 7.31 10.81 -0.87
CA ARG A 48 8.79 10.87 -0.99
C ARG A 48 9.60 9.88 -0.15
N LYS A 49 9.01 8.77 0.30
CA LYS A 49 9.73 7.71 1.05
C LYS A 49 9.37 6.27 0.63
N LEU A 50 8.68 6.08 -0.50
CA LEU A 50 8.32 4.76 -1.03
C LEU A 50 9.47 4.06 -1.80
N VAL A 51 10.57 4.76 -2.08
CA VAL A 51 11.68 4.27 -2.95
C VAL A 51 12.82 3.57 -2.17
N TRP A 52 12.56 2.88 -1.06
CA TRP A 52 13.65 2.20 -0.31
C TRP A 52 13.36 0.77 0.17
N GLY A 53 12.20 0.19 -0.13
CA GLY A 53 11.87 -1.17 0.29
C GLY A 53 12.60 -2.27 -0.48
N ILE A 54 12.74 -2.12 -1.80
CA ILE A 54 13.20 -3.22 -2.68
C ILE A 54 14.71 -3.11 -3.00
N ALA A 55 15.31 -1.92 -2.88
CA ALA A 55 16.74 -1.73 -3.17
C ALA A 55 17.69 -2.13 -2.01
N ALA A 56 17.19 -2.53 -0.84
CA ALA A 56 18.03 -2.72 0.35
C ALA A 56 18.44 -4.18 0.65
N VAL A 57 17.89 -5.20 -0.04
CA VAL A 57 18.25 -6.61 0.22
C VAL A 57 19.32 -7.15 -0.75
N VAL A 58 19.63 -6.46 -1.85
CA VAL A 58 20.61 -6.95 -2.87
C VAL A 58 22.08 -6.57 -2.57
N LEU A 59 22.39 -5.80 -1.51
CA LEU A 59 23.79 -5.41 -1.22
C LEU A 59 24.56 -6.29 -0.22
N VAL A 60 24.01 -7.39 0.29
CA VAL A 60 24.76 -8.36 1.12
C VAL A 60 24.64 -9.77 0.53
N GLY A 61 25.28 -10.00 -0.61
CA GLY A 61 25.21 -11.30 -1.25
C GLY A 61 26.08 -11.50 -2.48
N GLY A 62 27.32 -11.00 -2.49
CA GLY A 62 28.23 -11.31 -3.61
C GLY A 62 29.65 -10.80 -3.45
N ALA A 63 30.56 -11.69 -3.02
CA ALA A 63 31.86 -11.97 -3.66
C ALA A 63 32.81 -12.73 -2.72
N ALA A 64 32.95 -14.04 -2.96
CA ALA A 64 34.10 -14.80 -2.52
C ALA A 64 35.17 -14.76 -3.63
N ALA A 65 36.26 -14.01 -3.44
CA ALA A 65 37.62 -14.31 -3.94
C ALA A 65 38.62 -13.17 -3.65
N GLY A 66 39.54 -13.42 -2.70
CA GLY A 66 40.96 -13.02 -2.72
C GLY A 66 41.37 -11.55 -2.94
N GLY A 67 41.96 -10.93 -1.92
CA GLY A 67 42.77 -9.72 -2.12
C GLY A 67 43.23 -9.06 -0.82
N SER A 68 44.46 -9.37 -0.41
CA SER A 68 45.21 -8.78 0.71
C SER A 68 45.51 -7.29 0.45
N GLY A 69 45.33 -6.39 1.44
CA GLY A 69 45.65 -4.97 1.25
C GLY A 69 45.36 -4.06 2.45
N THR A 70 46.32 -3.98 3.35
CA THR A 70 46.52 -3.02 4.44
C THR A 70 46.19 -1.55 4.11
N GLY A 71 45.46 -0.88 5.02
CA GLY A 71 45.96 0.39 5.58
C GLY A 71 45.24 1.71 5.27
N ASN A 72 44.77 2.33 6.35
CA ASN A 72 44.83 3.77 6.67
C ASN A 72 43.58 4.67 6.50
N SER A 73 42.90 4.84 7.64
CA SER A 73 42.41 6.06 8.31
C SER A 73 42.71 7.46 7.75
N GLY A 74 41.66 8.29 7.71
CA GLY A 74 41.65 9.76 7.66
C GLY A 74 40.32 10.21 7.04
N LYS A 75 39.27 10.64 7.77
CA LYS A 75 39.10 11.75 8.72
C LYS A 75 39.04 13.13 8.04
N ASP A 76 37.95 13.84 8.38
CA ASP A 76 37.55 15.23 8.06
C ASP A 76 36.98 15.40 6.63
N ASP A 77 35.91 16.13 6.32
CA ASP A 77 35.40 17.36 6.92
C ASP A 77 33.86 17.52 6.80
N ASP A 78 33.36 18.23 7.80
CA ASP A 78 32.05 18.87 7.95
C ASP A 78 32.01 20.10 7.04
N GLU A 79 30.98 20.28 6.18
CA GLU A 79 30.55 21.65 5.83
C GLU A 79 29.11 21.72 5.28
N LYS A 80 28.26 22.30 6.11
CA LYS A 80 26.98 22.93 5.79
C LYS A 80 27.24 24.37 5.33
N PRO A 81 26.44 24.93 4.41
CA PRO A 81 25.84 26.20 4.76
C PRO A 81 24.33 26.30 4.52
N VAL A 82 23.79 27.11 5.42
CA VAL A 82 22.53 27.86 5.49
C VAL A 82 21.92 28.34 4.17
N ALA A 83 20.58 28.32 4.11
CA ALA A 83 19.79 29.51 3.75
C ALA A 83 18.31 29.31 4.13
N ALA A 84 17.84 30.19 5.00
CA ALA A 84 16.44 30.45 5.25
C ALA A 84 15.93 31.44 4.20
N GLU A 85 14.69 31.30 3.72
CA GLU A 85 13.75 32.42 3.72
C GLU A 85 12.31 31.96 3.50
N ALA A 86 11.42 32.65 4.20
CA ALA A 86 9.99 32.53 4.17
C ALA A 86 9.40 33.68 3.33
N SER A 87 8.32 33.44 2.58
CA SER A 87 7.12 34.30 2.56
C SER A 87 6.06 33.81 1.56
N SER A 88 4.83 33.69 2.06
CA SER A 88 3.52 33.68 1.37
C SER A 88 3.10 35.15 1.08
N PRO A 89 1.89 35.54 0.56
CA PRO A 89 0.77 34.81 -0.07
C PRO A 89 0.17 35.48 -1.36
N SER A 90 -0.72 34.74 -2.08
CA SER A 90 -2.07 35.04 -2.66
C SER A 90 -2.52 36.48 -3.08
N PRO A 91 -3.71 36.69 -3.69
CA PRO A 91 -4.38 36.14 -4.90
C PRO A 91 -4.83 37.29 -5.85
N ASP A 92 -5.39 36.99 -7.02
CA ASP A 92 -6.29 37.94 -7.70
C ASP A 92 -7.34 37.22 -8.55
N ALA A 93 -8.47 37.90 -8.76
CA ALA A 93 -9.80 37.37 -8.85
C ALA A 93 -10.40 37.38 -10.27
N SER A 94 -11.45 36.58 -10.44
CA SER A 94 -12.53 36.62 -11.45
C SER A 94 -13.12 38.05 -11.66
N PRO A 95 -14.07 38.35 -12.59
CA PRO A 95 -14.99 37.47 -13.36
C PRO A 95 -15.34 37.97 -14.80
N VAL A 96 -16.24 37.28 -15.52
CA VAL A 96 -17.53 37.77 -16.10
C VAL A 96 -18.00 37.01 -17.37
N ASP A 97 -18.97 36.13 -17.17
CA ASP A 97 -20.36 36.11 -17.67
C ASP A 97 -20.82 36.72 -19.03
N VAL A 98 -21.83 36.03 -19.57
CA VAL A 98 -22.91 36.36 -20.55
C VAL A 98 -22.57 36.54 -22.05
N GLU A 99 -23.07 35.65 -22.92
CA GLU A 99 -24.31 35.90 -23.69
C GLU A 99 -24.71 34.73 -24.61
N THR A 100 -25.96 34.31 -24.44
CA THR A 100 -26.79 33.58 -25.41
C THR A 100 -27.89 34.55 -25.84
N PRO A 101 -28.21 34.65 -27.14
CA PRO A 101 -29.56 34.24 -27.51
C PRO A 101 -29.67 33.52 -28.86
N ALA A 102 -30.79 32.81 -28.97
CA ALA A 102 -31.21 31.92 -30.03
C ALA A 102 -31.86 32.61 -31.26
N ALA A 103 -31.74 31.97 -32.42
CA ALA A 103 -32.72 31.92 -33.53
C ALA A 103 -32.20 30.83 -34.52
N SER A 104 -32.78 29.64 -34.69
CA SER A 104 -34.11 29.25 -35.20
C SER A 104 -34.41 29.71 -36.64
N GLU A 105 -34.00 28.91 -37.63
CA GLU A 105 -34.68 28.78 -38.93
C GLU A 105 -34.81 27.30 -39.34
N SER A 106 -36.06 26.83 -39.28
CA SER A 106 -36.86 26.04 -40.24
C SER A 106 -36.27 24.88 -41.09
N PRO A 107 -37.07 23.82 -41.34
CA PRO A 107 -36.59 22.49 -41.70
C PRO A 107 -36.56 22.25 -43.22
N ALA A 108 -35.49 21.65 -43.71
CA ALA A 108 -35.40 21.12 -45.05
C ALA A 108 -35.09 19.62 -45.01
N GLN A 109 -36.09 18.85 -45.44
CA GLN A 109 -35.95 17.66 -46.27
C GLN A 109 -35.34 16.40 -45.62
N ALA A 110 -36.25 15.52 -45.18
CA ALA A 110 -35.97 14.12 -44.91
C ALA A 110 -35.51 13.41 -46.21
N ALA A 111 -34.20 13.31 -46.40
CA ALA A 111 -33.59 12.22 -47.13
C ALA A 111 -33.51 11.03 -46.16
N ALA A 112 -34.08 9.90 -46.56
CA ALA A 112 -33.89 8.65 -45.82
C ALA A 112 -32.38 8.36 -45.72
N PRO A 113 -31.85 8.07 -44.52
CA PRO A 113 -30.45 7.72 -44.39
C PRO A 113 -30.21 6.42 -45.16
N GLU A 114 -29.30 6.46 -46.13
CA GLU A 114 -28.63 5.24 -46.56
C GLU A 114 -28.02 4.58 -45.31
N PRO A 115 -28.07 3.23 -45.20
CA PRO A 115 -27.41 2.56 -44.09
C PRO A 115 -25.94 2.94 -44.10
N ALA A 116 -25.50 3.58 -43.02
CA ALA A 116 -24.07 3.82 -42.79
C ALA A 116 -23.35 2.47 -42.90
N PRO A 117 -22.18 2.40 -43.57
CA PRO A 117 -21.39 1.19 -43.56
C PRO A 117 -21.13 0.80 -42.10
N GLU A 118 -21.49 -0.44 -41.78
CA GLU A 118 -21.14 -1.07 -40.52
C GLU A 118 -19.62 -0.97 -40.37
N PRO A 119 -19.10 -0.44 -39.25
CA PRO A 119 -17.66 -0.27 -39.09
C PRO A 119 -16.98 -1.62 -39.26
N GLU A 120 -16.07 -1.71 -40.23
CA GLU A 120 -15.13 -2.83 -40.30
C GLU A 120 -14.41 -2.92 -38.94
N PRO A 121 -14.17 -4.14 -38.43
CA PRO A 121 -13.43 -4.31 -37.19
C PRO A 121 -12.07 -3.60 -37.34
N GLU A 122 -11.80 -2.64 -36.46
CA GLU A 122 -10.48 -2.04 -36.37
C GLU A 122 -9.45 -3.15 -36.10
N PRO A 123 -8.30 -3.15 -36.79
CA PRO A 123 -7.26 -4.13 -36.51
C PRO A 123 -6.90 -4.05 -35.02
N GLU A 124 -6.88 -5.20 -34.34
CA GLU A 124 -6.40 -5.27 -32.97
C GLU A 124 -5.00 -4.63 -32.93
N PRO A 125 -4.73 -3.72 -31.98
CA PRO A 125 -3.45 -3.05 -31.94
C PRO A 125 -2.36 -4.10 -31.74
N GLU A 126 -1.50 -4.26 -32.76
CA GLU A 126 -0.28 -5.05 -32.64
C GLU A 126 0.59 -4.44 -31.53
N LEU A 127 1.21 -5.29 -30.71
CA LEU A 127 2.02 -4.83 -29.59
C LEU A 127 3.12 -3.91 -30.08
N THR A 128 3.31 -2.80 -29.36
CA THR A 128 4.49 -1.98 -29.62
C THR A 128 5.74 -2.72 -29.13
N VAL A 129 6.88 -2.43 -29.73
CA VAL A 129 8.18 -2.96 -29.25
C VAL A 129 8.42 -2.61 -27.78
N GLY A 130 7.92 -1.47 -27.31
CA GLY A 130 8.00 -1.07 -25.91
C GLY A 130 7.18 -1.99 -24.99
N GLN A 131 5.93 -2.30 -25.37
CA GLN A 131 5.09 -3.26 -24.66
C GLN A 131 5.71 -4.66 -24.62
N GLU A 132 6.23 -5.16 -25.76
CA GLU A 132 6.90 -6.46 -25.81
C GLU A 132 8.14 -6.53 -24.89
N ASN A 133 8.91 -5.45 -24.80
CA ASN A 133 10.06 -5.39 -23.90
C ASN A 133 9.63 -5.32 -22.43
N ALA A 134 8.59 -4.54 -22.12
CA ALA A 134 8.04 -4.45 -20.77
C ALA A 134 7.51 -5.82 -20.29
N VAL A 135 6.82 -6.58 -21.14
CA VAL A 135 6.37 -7.96 -20.84
C VAL A 135 7.57 -8.84 -20.50
N ARG A 136 8.61 -8.86 -21.34
CA ARG A 136 9.80 -9.67 -21.11
C ARG A 136 10.54 -9.28 -19.82
N SER A 137 10.60 -7.99 -19.51
CA SER A 137 11.16 -7.49 -18.24
C SER A 137 10.31 -7.98 -17.05
N ALA A 138 8.98 -7.88 -17.14
CA ALA A 138 8.06 -8.30 -16.09
C ALA A 138 8.24 -9.80 -15.75
N GLU A 139 8.24 -10.65 -16.77
CA GLU A 139 8.51 -12.09 -16.62
C GLU A 139 9.88 -12.36 -15.98
N SER A 140 10.93 -11.64 -16.43
CA SER A 140 12.28 -11.79 -15.89
C SER A 140 12.39 -11.42 -14.40
N TYR A 141 11.57 -10.47 -13.93
CA TYR A 141 11.51 -10.11 -12.51
C TYR A 141 10.85 -11.19 -11.67
N LEU A 142 9.73 -11.73 -12.13
CA LEU A 142 9.00 -12.80 -11.44
C LEU A 142 9.83 -14.10 -11.38
N ASP A 143 10.63 -14.39 -12.41
CA ASP A 143 11.59 -15.49 -12.40
C ASP A 143 12.68 -15.34 -11.31
N PHE A 144 12.94 -14.11 -10.85
CA PHE A 144 14.01 -13.82 -9.89
C PHE A 144 13.52 -13.70 -8.45
N ALA A 145 12.36 -13.07 -8.24
CA ALA A 145 11.79 -12.84 -6.92
C ALA A 145 10.27 -12.63 -7.04
N PRO A 146 9.51 -12.90 -5.97
CA PRO A 146 8.08 -12.69 -5.99
C PRO A 146 7.73 -11.19 -5.92
N PHE A 147 6.75 -10.76 -6.72
CA PHE A 147 6.27 -9.38 -6.74
C PHE A 147 4.75 -9.29 -6.61
N SER A 148 4.29 -8.24 -5.92
CA SER A 148 2.90 -7.82 -6.06
C SER A 148 2.67 -7.18 -7.44
N ARG A 149 1.43 -7.21 -7.94
CA ARG A 149 1.06 -6.55 -9.20
C ARG A 149 1.54 -5.09 -9.24
N SER A 150 1.23 -4.32 -8.20
CA SER A 150 1.65 -2.91 -8.13
C SER A 150 3.15 -2.75 -7.97
N GLY A 151 3.81 -3.63 -7.20
CA GLY A 151 5.26 -3.59 -7.02
C GLY A 151 6.00 -3.86 -8.33
N LEU A 152 5.49 -4.78 -9.16
CA LEU A 152 6.05 -5.07 -10.48
C LEU A 152 5.86 -3.89 -11.45
N ILE A 153 4.69 -3.25 -11.44
CA ILE A 153 4.44 -2.03 -12.23
C ILE A 153 5.41 -0.92 -11.81
N ASP A 154 5.52 -0.63 -10.50
CA ASP A 154 6.42 0.39 -9.96
C ASP A 154 7.89 0.09 -10.34
N GLN A 155 8.27 -1.20 -10.37
CA GLN A 155 9.60 -1.63 -10.77
C GLN A 155 9.88 -1.35 -12.26
N LEU A 156 8.93 -1.63 -13.15
CA LEU A 156 9.06 -1.33 -14.57
C LEU A 156 9.10 0.19 -14.83
N GLU A 157 8.26 0.97 -14.15
CA GLU A 157 8.32 2.43 -14.23
C GLU A 157 9.68 2.99 -13.78
N PHE A 158 10.26 2.40 -12.73
CA PHE A 158 11.60 2.75 -12.27
C PHE A 158 12.69 2.45 -13.32
N GLU A 159 12.53 1.39 -14.11
CA GLU A 159 13.41 1.08 -15.24
C GLU A 159 13.21 2.01 -16.45
N GLY A 160 12.16 2.83 -16.43
CA GLY A 160 11.89 3.85 -17.44
C GLY A 160 10.85 3.49 -18.49
N TYR A 161 10.10 2.40 -18.29
CA TYR A 161 8.91 2.11 -19.09
C TYR A 161 7.83 3.16 -18.80
N GLU A 162 7.02 3.51 -19.82
CA GLU A 162 5.85 4.35 -19.57
C GLU A 162 4.83 3.58 -18.72
N THR A 163 4.07 4.29 -17.86
CA THR A 163 3.03 3.67 -17.02
C THR A 163 2.11 2.76 -17.82
N ALA A 164 1.69 3.20 -19.02
CA ALA A 164 0.82 2.40 -19.88
C ALA A 164 1.49 1.11 -20.40
N GLU A 165 2.81 1.12 -20.63
CA GLU A 165 3.56 -0.07 -21.03
C GLU A 165 3.75 -1.03 -19.85
N ALA A 166 4.03 -0.50 -18.66
CA ALA A 166 4.20 -1.28 -17.43
C ALA A 166 2.88 -1.95 -17.00
N GLU A 167 1.78 -1.20 -16.96
CA GLU A 167 0.44 -1.75 -16.68
C GLU A 167 0.06 -2.79 -17.74
N TYR A 168 0.29 -2.49 -19.02
CA TYR A 168 0.05 -3.43 -20.10
C TYR A 168 0.85 -4.73 -19.90
N ALA A 169 2.15 -4.63 -19.61
CA ALA A 169 2.99 -5.81 -19.40
C ALA A 169 2.48 -6.72 -18.29
N VAL A 170 2.20 -6.12 -17.13
CA VAL A 170 1.76 -6.86 -15.94
C VAL A 170 0.35 -7.44 -16.10
N ASP A 171 -0.51 -6.81 -16.89
CA ASP A 171 -1.86 -7.31 -17.16
C ASP A 171 -1.92 -8.40 -18.25
N ASN A 172 -0.85 -8.59 -19.02
CA ASN A 172 -0.80 -9.54 -20.13
C ASN A 172 0.11 -10.77 -19.88
N ILE A 173 0.70 -10.87 -18.68
CA ILE A 173 1.42 -12.07 -18.22
C ILE A 173 0.47 -13.02 -17.48
N ASP A 174 0.70 -14.32 -17.62
CA ASP A 174 -0.07 -15.36 -16.93
C ASP A 174 0.57 -15.65 -15.57
N VAL A 175 0.04 -15.02 -14.52
CA VAL A 175 0.59 -15.03 -13.17
C VAL A 175 -0.53 -15.22 -12.16
N ASP A 176 -0.33 -16.14 -11.20
CA ASP A 176 -1.18 -16.22 -10.01
C ASP A 176 -0.61 -15.34 -8.90
N TRP A 177 -1.22 -14.17 -8.73
CA TRP A 177 -0.80 -13.21 -7.71
C TRP A 177 -0.97 -13.69 -6.27
N ASN A 178 -1.77 -14.74 -6.03
CA ASN A 178 -1.82 -15.36 -4.71
C ASN A 178 -0.60 -16.26 -4.47
N ASP A 179 -0.14 -16.96 -5.51
CA ASP A 179 1.09 -17.77 -5.44
C ASP A 179 2.31 -16.87 -5.22
N GLU A 180 2.41 -15.73 -5.93
CA GLU A 180 3.44 -14.71 -5.68
C GLU A 180 3.44 -14.24 -4.21
N ALA A 181 2.27 -14.02 -3.62
CA ALA A 181 2.14 -13.62 -2.22
C ALA A 181 2.58 -14.73 -1.25
N ALA A 182 2.32 -16.00 -1.60
CA ALA A 182 2.75 -17.15 -0.81
C ALA A 182 4.27 -17.32 -0.87
N GLU A 183 4.88 -17.22 -2.05
CA GLU A 183 6.33 -17.26 -2.23
C GLU A 183 7.03 -16.11 -1.48
N ALA A 184 6.46 -14.89 -1.54
CA ALA A 184 6.97 -13.76 -0.77
C ALA A 184 6.89 -14.01 0.75
N ALA A 185 5.75 -14.56 1.22
CA ALA A 185 5.56 -14.90 2.63
C ALA A 185 6.59 -15.95 3.10
N GLU A 186 6.79 -17.00 2.32
CA GLU A 186 7.79 -18.04 2.59
C GLU A 186 9.21 -17.48 2.63
N GLY A 187 9.59 -16.68 1.64
CA GLY A 187 10.91 -16.04 1.58
C GLY A 187 11.19 -15.15 2.79
N TYR A 188 10.17 -14.45 3.31
CA TYR A 188 10.28 -13.70 4.56
C TYR A 188 10.55 -14.60 5.76
N LEU A 189 9.80 -15.69 5.89
CA LEU A 189 9.91 -16.62 7.01
C LEU A 189 11.24 -17.40 7.01
N ASP A 190 11.78 -17.68 5.83
CA ASP A 190 13.10 -18.30 5.68
C ASP A 190 14.23 -17.37 6.16
N MET A 191 14.08 -16.06 5.99
CA MET A 191 15.08 -15.08 6.39
C MET A 191 14.96 -14.68 7.87
N MET A 192 13.73 -14.49 8.36
CA MET A 192 13.47 -14.05 9.73
C MET A 192 12.07 -14.40 10.22
N GLY A 193 11.89 -14.49 11.53
CA GLY A 193 10.58 -14.77 12.12
C GLY A 193 9.62 -13.57 12.05
N PHE A 194 8.39 -13.84 11.59
CA PHE A 194 7.27 -12.90 11.63
C PHE A 194 6.10 -13.44 12.46
N SER A 195 5.28 -12.53 12.99
CA SER A 195 3.92 -12.89 13.42
C SER A 195 2.99 -12.89 12.20
N ARG A 196 1.90 -13.66 12.26
CA ARG A 196 0.87 -13.70 11.20
C ARG A 196 0.41 -12.29 10.77
N SER A 197 0.03 -11.46 11.73
CA SER A 197 -0.43 -10.09 11.44
C SER A 197 0.69 -9.20 10.89
N GLY A 198 1.92 -9.36 11.39
CA GLY A 198 3.07 -8.59 10.91
C GLY A 198 3.42 -8.93 9.47
N LEU A 199 3.37 -10.21 9.08
CA LEU A 199 3.65 -10.61 7.70
C LEU A 199 2.55 -10.16 6.74
N ILE A 200 1.28 -10.22 7.18
CA ILE A 200 0.15 -9.65 6.40
C ILE A 200 0.33 -8.15 6.17
N GLU A 201 0.77 -7.40 7.20
CA GLU A 201 1.05 -5.97 7.06
C GLU A 201 2.25 -5.70 6.14
N GLN A 202 3.27 -6.54 6.19
CA GLN A 202 4.46 -6.43 5.34
C GLN A 202 4.10 -6.63 3.85
N LEU A 203 3.37 -7.69 3.52
CA LEU A 203 2.95 -7.95 2.14
C LEU A 203 2.03 -6.84 1.60
N GLN A 204 1.11 -6.32 2.42
CA GLN A 204 0.30 -5.16 2.03
C GLN A 204 1.15 -3.90 1.80
N PHE A 205 2.20 -3.70 2.59
CA PHE A 205 3.14 -2.58 2.37
C PHE A 205 3.88 -2.71 1.03
N GLU A 206 4.13 -3.95 0.57
CA GLU A 206 4.72 -4.25 -0.73
C GLU A 206 3.73 -4.24 -1.88
N GLY A 207 2.46 -3.95 -1.60
CA GLY A 207 1.43 -3.74 -2.62
C GLY A 207 0.57 -4.96 -2.93
N TYR A 208 0.71 -6.06 -2.19
CA TYR A 208 -0.27 -7.15 -2.26
C TYR A 208 -1.62 -6.67 -1.72
N THR A 209 -2.72 -7.17 -2.29
CA THR A 209 -4.05 -6.92 -1.72
C THR A 209 -4.17 -7.56 -0.34
N ALA A 210 -5.14 -7.09 0.46
CA ALA A 210 -5.39 -7.69 1.77
C ALA A 210 -5.73 -9.19 1.66
N GLU A 211 -6.45 -9.57 0.60
CA GLU A 211 -6.78 -10.96 0.30
C GLU A 211 -5.55 -11.79 -0.06
N GLN A 212 -4.70 -11.29 -0.96
CA GLN A 212 -3.45 -11.95 -1.37
C GLN A 212 -2.49 -12.12 -0.19
N ALA A 213 -2.29 -11.05 0.60
CA ALA A 213 -1.45 -11.10 1.78
C ALA A 213 -1.98 -12.10 2.82
N ALA A 214 -3.29 -12.12 3.06
CA ALA A 214 -3.90 -13.09 3.98
C ALA A 214 -3.80 -14.53 3.47
N PHE A 215 -3.92 -14.73 2.16
CA PHE A 215 -3.74 -16.03 1.50
C PHE A 215 -2.29 -16.51 1.63
N GLY A 216 -1.32 -15.72 1.18
CA GLY A 216 0.09 -16.12 1.17
C GLY A 216 0.62 -16.45 2.56
N VAL A 217 0.22 -15.68 3.58
CA VAL A 217 0.59 -15.96 4.98
C VAL A 217 -0.04 -17.26 5.49
N ALA A 218 -1.26 -17.58 5.07
CA ALA A 218 -1.90 -18.84 5.45
C ALA A 218 -1.23 -20.05 4.78
N GLU A 219 -0.90 -19.96 3.49
CA GLU A 219 -0.16 -21.01 2.76
C GLU A 219 1.23 -21.23 3.33
N ALA A 220 1.93 -20.16 3.73
CA ALA A 220 3.23 -20.23 4.41
C ALA A 220 3.16 -20.76 5.87
N GLY A 221 1.97 -21.16 6.34
CA GLY A 221 1.78 -21.89 7.60
C GLY A 221 1.49 -21.04 8.84
N LEU A 222 1.04 -19.79 8.70
CA LEU A 222 0.75 -18.86 9.81
C LEU A 222 -0.73 -18.48 10.02
#